data_AF-A0A3A4Q4U9-F1
#
_entry.id   AF-A0A3A4Q4U9-F1
#
_cell.length_a   1.000
_cell.length_b   1.000
_cell.length_c   1.000
_cell.angle_alpha   90.00
_cell.angle_beta   90.00
_cell.angle_gamma   90.00
#
_symmetry.space_group_name_H-M   'P 1'
#
loop_
_entity.id
_entity.type
_entity.pdbx_description
1 polymer ?
#
loop_
_entity_poly.entity_id
_entity_poly.type
_entity_poly.pdbx_seq_one_letter_code
_entity_poly.pdbx_strand_id
1 'polypeptide(L)'
;MNHRHNGQLTAYHTSVRGEGIELDDDVRLPEGAPVAVTVVDDGAGRDNDGDRAASLREMLKRRAGTAEGLPPDAAKNIDHYLYGLPVK
;
A
#
# COMPACT_ATOMS: atom_id res chain seq x y z
N MET A 1 30.72 26.40 -13.32
CA MET A 1 30.29 25.12 -12.71
C MET A 1 28.82 24.92 -13.06
N ASN A 2 28.54 24.08 -14.05
CA ASN A 2 27.18 23.84 -14.55
C ASN A 2 26.63 22.56 -13.91
N HIS A 3 25.69 22.68 -12.96
CA HIS A 3 24.83 21.58 -12.58
C HIS A 3 23.61 21.58 -13.49
N ARG A 4 23.65 20.72 -14.51
CA ARG A 4 22.47 20.31 -15.28
C ARG A 4 21.62 19.43 -14.37
N HIS A 5 20.51 19.94 -13.84
CA HIS A 5 19.47 19.09 -13.27
C HIS A 5 18.64 18.53 -14.43
N ASN A 6 18.81 17.23 -14.68
CA ASN A 6 17.95 16.47 -15.59
C ASN A 6 16.49 16.65 -15.15
N GLY A 7 15.58 16.82 -16.11
CA GLY A 7 14.14 16.99 -15.91
C GLY A 7 13.47 15.75 -15.32
N GLN A 8 13.81 15.44 -14.07
CA GLN A 8 13.19 14.40 -13.29
C GLN A 8 11.91 14.98 -12.72
N LEU A 9 10.77 14.50 -13.22
CA LEU A 9 9.47 14.77 -12.63
C LEU A 9 9.44 14.12 -11.25
N THR A 10 9.60 14.91 -10.20
CA THR A 10 9.40 14.44 -8.84
C THR A 10 7.91 14.45 -8.55
N ALA A 11 7.32 13.26 -8.49
CA ALA A 11 5.94 13.08 -8.08
C ALA A 11 5.87 13.05 -6.54
N TYR A 12 5.11 13.97 -5.95
CA TYR A 12 4.87 14.01 -4.52
C TYR A 12 3.45 13.50 -4.23
N HIS A 13 3.33 12.61 -3.25
CA HIS A 13 2.03 12.25 -2.71
C HIS A 13 1.73 13.23 -1.58
N THR A 14 0.62 13.94 -1.70
CA THR A 14 0.20 14.98 -0.76
C THR A 14 -1.28 14.82 -0.51
N SER A 15 -1.68 15.06 0.74
CA SER A 15 -3.08 15.02 1.13
C SER A 15 -3.71 16.40 0.98
N VAL A 16 -4.92 16.45 0.43
CA VAL A 16 -5.71 17.69 0.39
C VAL A 16 -6.49 17.83 1.69
N ARG A 17 -6.29 18.93 2.43
CA ARG A 17 -7.07 19.26 3.63
C ARG A 17 -7.70 20.64 3.50
N GLY A 18 -9.04 20.69 3.50
CA GLY A 18 -9.79 21.93 3.37
C GLY A 18 -9.54 22.60 2.01
N GLU A 19 -9.06 23.85 2.03
CA GLU A 19 -8.77 24.65 0.83
C GLU A 19 -7.29 24.63 0.41
N GLY A 20 -6.45 23.80 1.06
CA GLY A 20 -5.00 23.75 0.85
C GLY A 20 -4.45 22.35 0.54
N ILE A 21 -3.28 22.32 -0.11
CA ILE A 21 -2.48 21.12 -0.37
C ILE A 21 -1.39 21.04 0.71
N GLU A 22 -1.39 19.99 1.53
CA GLU A 22 -0.39 19.79 2.58
C GLU A 22 0.64 18.75 2.11
N LEU A 23 1.86 19.20 1.82
CA LEU A 23 2.96 18.32 1.42
C LEU A 23 3.37 17.47 2.64
N ASP A 24 3.42 16.14 2.47
CA ASP A 24 3.97 15.24 3.49
C ASP A 24 5.50 15.46 3.62
N ASP A 25 6.02 15.31 4.85
CA ASP A 25 7.42 15.54 5.26
C ASP A 25 7.95 17.00 5.14
N ASP A 26 9.22 17.24 5.54
CA ASP A 26 9.95 18.52 5.45
C ASP A 26 10.25 18.96 4.00
N VAL A 27 9.38 18.61 3.05
CA VAL A 27 9.51 18.97 1.64
C VAL A 27 9.11 20.43 1.46
N ARG A 28 10.10 21.28 1.26
CA ARG A 28 9.90 22.70 0.90
C ARG A 28 10.12 22.90 -0.58
N LEU A 29 9.07 23.34 -1.29
CA LEU A 29 9.23 23.85 -2.63
C LEU A 29 9.89 25.23 -2.59
N PRO A 30 10.88 25.51 -3.45
CA PRO A 30 11.48 26.83 -3.51
C PRO A 30 10.45 27.86 -3.99
N GLU A 31 10.55 29.09 -3.48
CA GLU A 31 9.64 30.15 -3.86
C GLU A 31 9.68 30.41 -5.38
N GLY A 32 8.50 30.51 -6.00
CA GLY A 32 8.36 30.70 -7.43
C GLY A 32 8.49 29.42 -8.28
N ALA A 33 8.61 28.24 -7.65
CA ALA A 33 8.59 26.97 -8.36
C ALA A 33 7.25 26.75 -9.10
N PRO A 34 7.24 26.54 -10.41
CA PRO A 34 6.01 26.21 -11.13
C PRO A 34 5.55 24.81 -10.74
N VAL A 35 4.29 24.69 -10.33
CA VAL A 35 3.65 23.42 -9.98
C VAL A 35 2.54 23.08 -10.97
N ALA A 36 2.46 21.82 -11.36
CA ALA A 36 1.37 21.29 -12.16
C ALA A 36 0.59 20.28 -11.31
N VAL A 37 -0.68 20.58 -11.05
CA VAL A 37 -1.58 19.69 -10.31
C VAL A 37 -2.37 18.87 -11.31
N THR A 38 -2.26 17.55 -11.23
CA THR A 38 -3.08 16.63 -12.01
C THR A 38 -3.92 15.80 -11.06
N VAL A 39 -5.24 15.87 -11.21
CA VAL A 39 -6.14 14.95 -10.51
C VAL A 39 -6.01 13.60 -11.21
N VAL A 40 -5.39 12.64 -10.52
CA VAL A 40 -5.35 11.26 -11.00
C VAL A 40 -6.63 10.59 -10.51
N ASP A 41 -7.50 10.23 -11.43
CA ASP A 41 -8.60 9.31 -11.13
C ASP A 41 -7.95 7.96 -10.76
N ASP A 42 -8.07 7.53 -9.50
CA ASP A 42 -7.49 6.27 -9.01
C ASP A 42 -8.17 5.02 -9.65
N GLY A 43 -9.10 5.23 -10.59
CA GLY A 43 -9.90 4.23 -11.28
C GLY A 43 -9.22 3.41 -12.38
N ALA A 44 -7.89 3.43 -12.51
CA ALA A 44 -7.16 2.60 -13.48
C ALA A 44 -5.97 1.88 -12.82
N GLY A 45 -6.25 1.02 -11.84
CA GLY A 45 -5.24 0.08 -11.33
C GLY A 45 -5.36 -0.34 -9.88
N ARG A 46 -6.39 0.12 -9.15
CA ARG A 46 -6.73 -0.42 -7.84
C ARG A 46 -8.18 -0.86 -7.85
N ASP A 47 -8.36 -2.17 -7.92
CA ASP A 47 -9.46 -2.89 -7.32
C ASP A 47 -9.78 -2.25 -5.96
N ASN A 48 -10.76 -1.36 -6.00
CA ASN A 48 -11.16 -0.51 -4.90
C ASN A 48 -11.94 -1.35 -3.87
N ASP A 49 -11.19 -2.07 -3.04
CA ASP A 49 -11.58 -2.48 -1.69
C ASP A 49 -10.63 -1.82 -0.67
N GLY A 50 -10.18 -0.60 -0.97
CA GLY A 50 -9.14 0.10 -0.21
C GLY A 50 -9.60 1.34 0.56
N ASP A 51 -10.78 1.89 0.28
CA ASP A 51 -11.22 3.18 0.83
C ASP A 51 -11.94 3.10 2.20
N ARG A 52 -11.89 1.92 2.82
CA ARG A 52 -11.92 1.79 4.27
C ARG A 52 -10.74 0.92 4.57
N ALA A 53 -9.78 1.40 5.38
CA ALA A 53 -8.75 0.52 5.94
C ALA A 53 -9.48 -0.67 6.56
N ALA A 54 -9.52 -1.79 5.83
CA ALA A 54 -10.33 -2.93 6.23
C ALA A 54 -9.74 -3.36 7.56
N SER A 55 -10.57 -3.35 8.61
CA SER A 55 -10.09 -3.80 9.92
C SER A 55 -9.43 -5.18 9.75
N LEU A 56 -8.40 -5.48 10.54
CA LEU A 56 -7.70 -6.76 10.48
C LEU A 56 -8.68 -7.95 10.43
N ARG A 57 -9.79 -7.84 11.15
CA ARG A 57 -10.91 -8.80 11.10
C ARG A 57 -11.49 -8.98 9.69
N GLU A 58 -11.82 -7.91 8.99
CA GLU A 58 -12.39 -7.98 7.63
C GLU A 58 -11.39 -8.56 6.63
N MET A 59 -10.10 -8.24 6.77
CA MET A 59 -9.05 -8.84 5.95
C MET A 59 -8.94 -10.35 6.18
N LEU A 60 -8.90 -10.78 7.44
CA LEU A 60 -8.80 -12.21 7.80
C LEU A 60 -10.07 -12.99 7.45
N LYS A 61 -11.25 -12.36 7.54
CA LYS A 61 -12.52 -12.97 7.18
C LYS A 61 -12.55 -13.45 5.72
N ARG A 62 -11.90 -12.72 4.80
CA ARG A 62 -11.79 -13.11 3.39
C ARG A 62 -10.96 -14.38 3.17
N ARG A 63 -10.12 -14.75 4.15
CA ARG A 63 -9.24 -15.93 4.09
C ARG A 63 -9.72 -17.08 4.97
N ALA A 64 -10.71 -16.84 5.84
CA ALA A 64 -11.25 -17.88 6.70
C ALA A 64 -11.97 -18.96 5.86
N GLY A 65 -11.56 -20.22 6.04
CA GLY A 65 -12.17 -21.36 5.34
C GLY A 65 -11.69 -21.58 3.90
N THR A 66 -10.66 -20.87 3.44
CA THR A 66 -10.09 -21.09 2.09
C THR A 66 -9.23 -22.35 1.99
N ALA A 67 -8.79 -22.90 3.12
CA ALA A 67 -7.99 -24.11 3.15
C ALA A 67 -8.90 -25.34 3.17
N GLU A 68 -8.86 -26.11 2.08
CA GLU A 68 -9.66 -27.33 1.89
C GLU A 68 -8.76 -28.57 1.99
N GLY A 69 -9.33 -29.69 2.49
CA GLY A 69 -8.63 -30.97 2.52
C GLY A 69 -7.48 -31.09 3.54
N LEU A 70 -7.37 -30.14 4.47
CA LEU A 70 -6.35 -30.20 5.53
C LEU A 70 -6.69 -31.27 6.59
N PRO A 71 -5.68 -32.01 7.09
CA PRO A 71 -5.85 -32.91 8.22
C PRO A 71 -6.30 -32.17 9.50
N PRO A 72 -7.00 -32.85 10.41
CA PRO A 72 -7.54 -32.24 11.63
C PRO A 72 -6.45 -31.71 12.58
N ASP A 73 -5.21 -32.18 12.47
CA ASP A 73 -4.05 -31.73 13.24
C ASP A 73 -3.25 -30.61 12.55
N ALA A 74 -3.65 -30.14 11.38
CA ALA A 74 -2.89 -29.16 10.59
C ALA A 74 -2.60 -27.86 11.35
N ALA A 75 -3.52 -27.43 12.22
CA ALA A 75 -3.32 -26.25 13.06
C ALA A 75 -2.25 -26.46 14.16
N LYS A 76 -1.99 -27.71 14.57
CA LYS A 76 -0.98 -28.05 15.58
C LYS A 76 0.39 -28.31 14.95
N ASN A 77 0.40 -28.85 13.73
CA ASN A 77 1.60 -29.28 13.03
C ASN A 77 1.88 -28.42 11.79
N ILE A 78 1.78 -27.10 11.91
CA ILE A 78 1.93 -26.15 10.78
C ILE A 78 3.26 -26.38 10.05
N ASP A 79 4.34 -26.57 10.80
CA ASP A 79 5.67 -26.83 10.24
C ASP A 79 5.75 -28.11 9.39
N HIS A 80 5.00 -29.15 9.77
CA HIS A 80 4.92 -30.39 9.01
C HIS A 80 4.26 -30.16 7.65
N TYR A 81 3.14 -29.43 7.63
CA TYR A 81 2.36 -29.24 6.42
C TYR A 81 2.89 -28.14 5.51
N LEU A 82 3.57 -27.13 6.06
CA LEU A 82 4.17 -26.05 5.27
C LEU A 82 5.60 -26.36 4.82
N TYR A 83 6.39 -27.04 5.66
CA TYR A 83 7.83 -27.20 5.45
C TYR A 83 8.28 -28.67 5.44
N GLY A 84 7.37 -29.64 5.58
CA GLY A 84 7.71 -31.07 5.55
C GLY A 84 8.49 -31.54 6.78
N LEU A 85 8.50 -30.78 7.87
CA LEU A 85 9.23 -31.14 9.08
C LEU A 85 8.57 -32.34 9.78
N PRO A 86 9.35 -33.21 10.45
CA PRO A 86 8.78 -34.36 11.15
C PRO A 86 7.84 -33.91 12.28
N VAL A 87 6.72 -34.61 12.44
CA VAL A 87 5.83 -34.46 13.60
C VAL A 87 6.49 -35.03 14.86
N LYS A 88 6.25 -34.40 16.00
CA LYS A 88 6.86 -34.77 17.29
C LYS A 88 5.92 -35.63 18.13
#